data_AF-A0A2N3KVM1-F1
#
_entry.id   AF-A0A2N3KVM1-F1
#
_cell.length_a   1.000
_cell.length_b   1.000
_cell.length_c   1.000
_cell.angle_alpha   90.00
_cell.angle_beta   90.00
_cell.angle_gamma   90.00
#
_symmetry.space_group_name_H-M   'P 1'
#
loop_
_entity.id
_entity.type
_entity.pdbx_description
1 polymer ?
#
loop_
_entity_poly.entity_id
_entity_poly.type
_entity_poly.pdbx_seq_one_letter_code
_entity_poly.pdbx_strand_id
1 'polypeptide(L)'
;MITVYGIKNCDTVRKSLKWFEAQGVETKFHDFRVDGLEPALVVMWLGEVGGKVLVNKRGPSYRNLSDGDKAALETDDLAAAKVLAANPTVIKRPVVDFGAVRTVGYDENRWNDLVKA
;
A
#
# COMPACT_ATOMS: atom_id res chain seq x y z
N MET A 1 9.17 4.87 -13.24
CA MET A 1 7.78 5.38 -13.21
C MET A 1 7.23 5.11 -11.82
N ILE A 2 6.70 6.13 -11.14
CA ILE A 2 6.17 5.99 -9.78
C ILE A 2 4.75 5.42 -9.83
N THR A 3 4.44 4.44 -8.99
CA THR A 3 3.10 3.85 -8.91
C THR A 3 2.47 4.12 -7.55
N VAL A 4 1.26 4.66 -7.55
CA VAL A 4 0.45 4.89 -6.35
C VAL A 4 -0.63 3.81 -6.28
N TYR A 5 -0.58 3.01 -5.22
CA TYR A 5 -1.51 1.92 -4.97
C TYR A 5 -2.56 2.33 -3.94
N GLY A 6 -3.83 2.01 -4.22
CA GLY A 6 -4.91 2.28 -3.28
C GLY A 6 -6.29 1.96 -3.83
N ILE A 7 -7.27 2.80 -3.46
CA ILE A 7 -8.62 2.75 -4.04
C ILE A 7 -9.02 4.16 -4.45
N LYS A 8 -9.80 4.31 -5.54
CA LYS A 8 -10.25 5.63 -6.02
C LYS A 8 -10.94 6.46 -4.94
N ASN A 9 -11.80 5.83 -4.14
CA ASN A 9 -12.59 6.50 -3.11
C ASN A 9 -11.85 6.55 -1.76
N CYS A 10 -10.60 7.00 -1.76
CA CYS A 10 -9.82 7.27 -0.56
C CYS A 10 -9.21 8.67 -0.63
N ASP A 11 -9.55 9.51 0.34
CA ASP A 11 -9.13 10.92 0.40
C ASP A 11 -7.60 11.04 0.40
N THR A 12 -6.93 10.19 1.17
CA THR A 12 -5.47 10.15 1.24
C THR A 12 -4.84 9.80 -0.10
N VAL A 13 -5.40 8.84 -0.85
CA VAL A 13 -4.91 8.48 -2.19
C VAL A 13 -5.12 9.64 -3.18
N ARG A 14 -6.32 10.25 -3.17
CA ARG A 14 -6.62 11.42 -4.01
C ARG A 14 -5.68 12.59 -3.70
N LYS A 15 -5.39 12.83 -2.42
CA LYS A 15 -4.42 13.84 -1.98
C LYS A 15 -3.01 13.52 -2.50
N SER A 16 -2.61 12.25 -2.46
CA SER A 16 -1.29 11.79 -2.93
C SER A 16 -1.12 12.00 -4.44
N LEU A 17 -2.10 11.59 -5.24
CA LEU A 17 -2.08 11.78 -6.69
C LEU A 17 -1.98 13.27 -7.08
N LYS A 18 -2.78 14.12 -6.42
CA LYS A 18 -2.71 15.58 -6.61
C LYS A 18 -1.35 16.16 -6.23
N TRP A 19 -0.72 15.63 -5.19
CA TRP A 19 0.61 16.08 -4.79
C TRP A 19 1.64 15.78 -5.88
N PHE A 20 1.66 14.55 -6.41
CA PHE A 20 2.58 14.18 -7.50
C PHE A 20 2.32 14.99 -8.78
N GLU A 21 1.06 15.20 -9.13
CA GLU A 21 0.65 16.07 -10.24
C GLU A 21 1.20 17.49 -10.07
N ALA A 22 1.07 18.07 -8.87
CA ALA A 22 1.59 19.40 -8.55
C ALA A 22 3.12 19.48 -8.59
N GLN A 23 3.83 18.37 -8.36
CA GLN A 23 5.28 18.28 -8.53
C GLN A 23 5.69 18.03 -10.00
N GLY A 24 4.74 17.89 -10.93
CA GLY A 24 5.04 17.55 -12.32
C GLY A 24 5.58 16.13 -12.51
N VAL A 25 5.33 15.24 -11.56
CA VAL A 25 5.83 13.86 -11.56
C VAL A 25 4.77 12.93 -12.13
N GLU A 26 5.11 12.25 -13.23
CA GLU A 26 4.22 11.25 -13.83
C GLU A 26 4.04 10.05 -12.88
N THR A 27 2.78 9.73 -12.57
CA THR A 27 2.42 8.61 -11.71
C THR A 27 1.37 7.72 -12.35
N LYS A 28 1.52 6.41 -12.16
CA LYS A 28 0.48 5.43 -12.46
C LYS A 28 -0.35 5.19 -11.20
N PHE A 29 -1.67 5.19 -11.34
CA PHE A 29 -2.55 4.75 -10.26
C PHE A 29 -2.94 3.27 -10.47
N HIS A 30 -2.85 2.48 -9.40
CA HIS A 30 -3.27 1.07 -9.34
C HIS A 30 -4.37 0.91 -8.30
N ASP A 31 -5.58 0.56 -8.75
CA ASP A 31 -6.73 0.36 -7.87
C ASP A 31 -6.80 -1.10 -7.44
N PHE A 32 -6.63 -1.33 -6.14
CA PHE A 32 -6.75 -2.65 -5.51
C PHE A 32 -8.03 -3.42 -5.84
N ARG A 33 -9.15 -2.74 -6.08
CA ARG A 33 -10.43 -3.38 -6.35
C ARG A 33 -10.64 -3.72 -7.83
N VAL A 34 -9.99 -2.99 -8.71
CA VAL A 34 -10.16 -3.13 -10.17
C VAL A 34 -9.04 -3.95 -10.76
N ASP A 35 -7.81 -3.64 -10.37
CA ASP A 35 -6.58 -4.21 -10.93
C ASP A 35 -6.10 -5.42 -10.11
N GLY A 36 -6.70 -5.66 -8.93
CA GLY A 36 -6.30 -6.72 -8.02
C GLY A 36 -4.94 -6.47 -7.38
N LEU A 37 -4.36 -7.51 -6.78
CA LEU A 37 -3.03 -7.44 -6.18
C LEU A 37 -2.35 -8.80 -6.21
N GLU A 38 -1.14 -8.87 -6.76
CA GLU A 38 -0.38 -10.12 -6.79
C GLU A 38 0.29 -10.39 -5.44
N PRO A 39 0.18 -11.61 -4.86
CA PRO A 39 0.82 -11.94 -3.59
C PRO A 39 2.33 -11.72 -3.60
N ALA A 40 3.02 -11.95 -4.73
CA ALA A 40 4.46 -11.74 -4.84
C ALA A 40 4.86 -10.27 -4.58
N LEU A 41 4.07 -9.33 -5.10
CA LEU A 41 4.26 -7.90 -4.83
C LEU A 41 4.08 -7.57 -3.34
N VAL A 42 3.10 -8.21 -2.70
CA VAL A 42 2.85 -8.00 -1.27
C VAL A 42 3.95 -8.59 -0.40
N VAL A 43 4.51 -9.76 -0.76
CA VAL A 43 5.68 -10.32 -0.07
C VAL A 43 6.84 -9.33 -0.10
N MET A 44 7.09 -8.69 -1.25
CA MET A 44 8.14 -7.66 -1.36
C MET A 44 7.87 -6.48 -0.42
N TRP A 45 6.63 -5.97 -0.37
CA TRP A 45 6.28 -4.90 0.55
C TRP A 45 6.43 -5.31 2.02
N LEU A 46 6.01 -6.52 2.38
CA LEU A 46 6.16 -7.05 3.73
C LEU A 46 7.64 -7.16 4.11
N GLY A 47 8.49 -7.65 3.21
CA GLY A 47 9.94 -7.73 3.43
C GLY A 47 10.62 -6.38 3.59
N GLU A 48 10.11 -5.33 2.92
CA GLU A 48 10.70 -3.99 2.96
C GLU A 48 10.20 -3.15 4.15
N VAL A 49 8.88 -3.08 4.36
CA VAL A 49 8.29 -2.18 5.36
C VAL A 49 7.74 -2.90 6.59
N GLY A 50 7.56 -4.22 6.52
CA GLY A 50 6.95 -5.04 7.59
C GLY A 50 5.43 -4.88 7.72
N GLY A 51 4.78 -5.90 8.27
CA GLY A 51 3.32 -5.93 8.42
C GLY A 51 2.79 -4.87 9.39
N LYS A 52 3.58 -4.48 10.41
CA LYS A 52 3.22 -3.38 11.33
C LYS A 52 2.96 -2.06 10.58
N VAL A 53 3.74 -1.80 9.53
CA VAL A 53 3.60 -0.61 8.70
C VAL A 53 2.52 -0.86 7.64
N LEU A 54 2.58 -1.98 6.92
CA LEU A 54 1.72 -2.24 5.77
C LEU A 54 0.24 -2.47 6.14
N VAL A 55 -0.05 -3.10 7.28
CA VAL A 55 -1.41 -3.52 7.65
C VAL A 55 -2.15 -2.44 8.43
N ASN A 56 -3.36 -2.10 7.99
CA ASN A 56 -4.26 -1.20 8.73
C ASN A 56 -5.06 -1.95 9.80
N LYS A 57 -4.39 -2.33 10.90
CA LYS A 57 -5.03 -3.05 12.02
C LYS A 57 -6.18 -2.28 12.70
N ARG A 58 -6.28 -0.96 12.49
CA ARG A 58 -7.35 -0.12 13.07
C ARG A 58 -8.59 -0.04 12.19
N GLY A 59 -8.50 -0.41 10.91
CA GLY A 59 -9.58 -0.27 9.93
C GLY A 59 -10.68 -1.33 10.07
N PRO A 60 -11.90 -1.05 9.59
CA PRO A 60 -13.00 -2.01 9.63
C PRO A 60 -12.71 -3.28 8.84
N SER A 61 -12.00 -3.18 7.70
CA SER A 61 -11.61 -4.34 6.89
C SER A 61 -10.78 -5.35 7.69
N TYR A 62 -9.87 -4.89 8.55
CA TYR A 62 -9.07 -5.78 9.40
C TYR A 62 -9.94 -6.43 10.50
N ARG A 63 -10.86 -5.68 11.10
CA ARG A 63 -11.74 -6.22 12.16
C ARG A 63 -12.62 -7.36 11.66
N ASN A 64 -13.06 -7.26 10.40
CA ASN A 64 -13.91 -8.25 9.74
C ASN A 64 -13.16 -9.52 9.28
N LEU A 65 -11.83 -9.55 9.38
CA LEU A 65 -11.07 -10.76 9.09
C LEU A 65 -11.33 -11.86 10.13
N SER A 66 -11.21 -13.10 9.69
CA SER A 66 -11.20 -14.26 10.58
C SER A 66 -9.98 -14.22 11.51
N ASP A 67 -10.03 -14.94 12.63
CA ASP A 67 -8.88 -15.02 13.54
C ASP A 67 -7.69 -15.73 12.88
N GLY A 68 -7.95 -16.69 11.98
CA GLY A 68 -6.93 -17.34 11.17
C GLY A 68 -6.21 -16.38 10.22
N ASP A 69 -6.97 -15.52 9.54
CA ASP A 69 -6.39 -14.48 8.68
C ASP A 69 -5.59 -13.47 9.49
N LYS A 70 -6.09 -13.04 10.66
CA LYS A 70 -5.38 -12.13 11.55
C LYS A 70 -4.06 -12.76 12.04
N ALA A 71 -4.06 -14.04 12.39
CA ALA A 71 -2.85 -14.76 12.78
C ALA A 71 -1.86 -14.87 11.61
N ALA A 72 -2.34 -15.14 10.40
CA ALA A 72 -1.48 -15.16 9.21
C ALA A 72 -0.82 -13.80 8.96
N LEU A 73 -1.52 -12.68 9.22
CA LEU A 73 -0.95 -11.33 9.08
C LEU A 73 0.17 -11.00 10.08
N GLU A 74 0.45 -11.84 11.08
CA GLU A 74 1.59 -11.65 12.00
C GLU A 74 2.89 -12.33 11.53
N THR A 75 2.85 -13.06 10.41
CA THR A 75 3.99 -13.84 9.90
C THR A 75 4.89 -13.08 8.92
N ASP A 76 4.39 -11.98 8.33
CA ASP A 76 5.07 -11.18 7.31
C ASP A 76 5.60 -11.99 6.10
N ASP A 77 4.99 -13.14 5.80
CA ASP A 77 5.41 -14.05 4.73
C ASP A 77 4.35 -14.23 3.63
N LEU A 78 4.47 -15.30 2.83
CA LEU A 78 3.53 -15.63 1.77
C LEU A 78 2.08 -15.84 2.27
N ALA A 79 1.88 -16.33 3.49
CA ALA A 79 0.56 -16.47 4.10
C ALA A 79 -0.06 -15.09 4.35
N ALA A 80 0.69 -14.17 4.97
CA ALA A 80 0.26 -12.78 5.14
C ALA A 80 -0.06 -12.13 3.78
N ALA A 81 0.83 -12.32 2.80
CA ALA A 81 0.67 -11.78 1.45
C ALA A 81 -0.60 -12.29 0.75
N LYS A 82 -0.94 -13.57 0.88
CA LYS A 82 -2.18 -14.13 0.32
C LYS A 82 -3.42 -13.52 0.95
N VAL A 83 -3.43 -13.35 2.28
CA VAL A 83 -4.55 -12.70 2.98
C VAL A 83 -4.72 -11.26 2.52
N LEU A 84 -3.63 -10.51 2.39
CA LEU A 84 -3.65 -9.12 1.93
C LEU A 84 -4.04 -8.99 0.46
N ALA A 85 -3.58 -9.88 -0.41
CA ALA A 85 -3.97 -9.91 -1.82
C ALA A 85 -5.46 -10.21 -1.99
N ALA A 86 -6.01 -11.13 -1.18
CA ALA A 86 -7.45 -11.42 -1.17
C ALA A 86 -8.29 -10.30 -0.52
N ASN A 87 -7.71 -9.56 0.43
CA ASN A 87 -8.39 -8.50 1.18
C ASN A 87 -7.62 -7.16 1.09
N PRO A 88 -7.41 -6.59 -0.11
CA PRO A 88 -6.44 -5.51 -0.28
C PRO A 88 -6.86 -4.18 0.39
N THR A 89 -8.13 -4.05 0.80
CA THR A 89 -8.57 -2.92 1.63
C THR A 89 -8.05 -2.93 3.07
N VAL A 90 -7.43 -4.03 3.50
CA VAL A 90 -6.72 -4.16 4.79
C VAL A 90 -5.35 -3.45 4.74
N ILE A 91 -4.78 -3.26 3.55
CA ILE A 91 -3.50 -2.57 3.37
C ILE A 91 -3.68 -1.07 3.65
N LYS A 92 -2.72 -0.46 4.37
CA LYS A 92 -2.68 1.00 4.55
C LYS A 92 -2.46 1.67 3.21
N ARG A 93 -3.10 2.82 3.01
CA ARG A 93 -3.12 3.51 1.71
C ARG A 93 -2.71 4.98 1.87
N PRO A 94 -2.02 5.56 0.87
CA PRO A 94 -1.46 4.88 -0.30
C PRO A 94 -0.30 3.94 0.07
N VAL A 95 0.01 2.98 -0.80
CA VAL A 95 1.39 2.49 -0.93
C VAL A 95 1.96 3.17 -2.16
N VAL A 96 3.14 3.78 -2.06
CA VAL A 96 3.78 4.45 -3.20
C VAL A 96 5.08 3.76 -3.51
N ASP A 97 5.24 3.35 -4.76
CA ASP A 97 6.39 2.64 -5.29
C ASP A 97 7.21 3.56 -6.19
N PHE A 98 8.45 3.84 -5.76
CA PHE A 98 9.44 4.64 -6.49
C PHE A 98 10.44 3.77 -7.29
N GLY A 99 10.18 2.47 -7.43
CA GLY A 99 11.05 1.48 -8.07
C GLY A 99 12.00 0.82 -7.08
N ALA A 100 12.84 1.61 -6.39
CA ALA A 100 13.79 1.10 -5.40
C ALA A 100 13.26 1.17 -3.95
N VAL A 101 12.34 2.10 -3.68
CA VAL A 101 11.84 2.40 -2.34
C VAL A 101 10.32 2.44 -2.34
N ARG A 102 9.69 1.87 -1.31
CA ARG A 102 8.25 1.95 -1.07
C ARG A 102 7.96 2.72 0.20
N THR A 103 6.93 3.55 0.13
CA THR A 103 6.39 4.26 1.29
C THR A 103 4.95 3.84 1.53
N VAL A 104 4.50 3.92 2.78
CA VAL A 104 3.14 3.54 3.18
C VAL A 104 2.51 4.68 3.97
N GLY A 105 1.32 5.10 3.55
CA GLY A 105 0.65 6.28 4.05
C GLY A 105 1.08 7.55 3.31
N TYR A 106 0.44 8.67 3.65
CA TYR A 106 0.75 9.96 3.05
C TYR A 106 1.95 10.59 3.76
N ASP A 107 3.04 10.84 3.03
CA ASP A 107 4.24 11.49 3.56
C ASP A 107 4.93 12.32 2.47
N GLU A 108 4.40 13.52 2.24
CA GLU A 108 4.93 14.45 1.24
C GLU A 108 6.37 14.92 1.52
N ASN A 109 6.78 14.93 2.79
CA ASN A 109 8.15 15.30 3.16
C ASN A 109 9.10 14.21 2.66
N ARG A 110 8.78 12.94 2.94
CA ARG A 110 9.56 11.83 2.43
C ARG A 110 9.56 11.76 0.91
N TRP A 111 8.43 12.04 0.27
CA TRP A 111 8.35 12.02 -1.20
C TRP A 111 9.14 13.15 -1.84
N ASN A 112 9.17 14.34 -1.23
CA ASN A 112 10.00 15.46 -1.70
C ASN A 112 11.49 15.08 -1.83
N ASP A 113 12.00 14.29 -0.89
CA ASP A 113 13.38 13.81 -0.94
C ASP A 113 13.57 12.77 -2.05
N LEU A 114 12.60 11.86 -2.20
CA LEU A 114 12.66 10.76 -3.16
C LEU A 114 12.49 11.19 -4.61
N VAL A 115 11.73 12.25 -4.89
CA VAL A 115 11.54 12.75 -6.27
C VAL A 115 12.69 13.62 -6.77
N LYS A 116 13.57 14.08 -5.87
CA LYS A 116 14.75 14.90 -6.19
C LYS A 116 16.04 14.10 -6.34
N ALA A 117 16.04 12.87 -5.83
CA ALA A 117 17.18 11.94 -5.88
C ALA A 117 17.25 11.25 -7.25
#